data_AF-A0A8T1IW83-F1
#
_entry.id   AF-A0A8T1IW83-F1
#
_cell.length_a   1.000
_cell.length_b   1.000
_cell.length_c   1.000
_cell.angle_alpha   90.00
_cell.angle_beta   90.00
_cell.angle_gamma   90.00
#
_symmetry.space_group_name_H-M   'P 1'
#
loop_
_entity.id
_entity.type
_entity.pdbx_description
1 polymer ?
#
loop_
_entity_poly.entity_id
_entity_poly.type
_entity_poly.pdbx_seq_one_letter_code
_entity_poly.pdbx_strand_id
1 'polypeptide(L)' 'MHPGPLALYVDNLKCHVNTESEEALAAWGTELVPLPKNTTSVLQPLDVGVMGPFKQKLRACRLSSMLSGRAATCLYVSVC' A
#
# COMPACT_ATOMS: atom_id res chain seq x y z
N MET A 1 -17.59 -18.04 -17.65
CA MET A 1 -17.65 -16.57 -17.49
C MET A 1 -16.21 -16.11 -17.31
N HIS A 2 -15.56 -15.68 -18.40
CA HIS A 2 -14.26 -15.04 -18.26
C HIS A 2 -14.51 -13.66 -17.62
N PRO A 3 -13.84 -13.32 -16.51
CA PRO A 3 -13.90 -11.96 -16.00
C PRO A 3 -13.45 -11.02 -17.13
N GLY A 4 -14.12 -9.88 -17.26
CA GLY A 4 -13.69 -8.84 -18.20
C GLY A 4 -12.24 -8.42 -17.92
N PRO A 5 -11.60 -7.70 -18.85
CA PRO A 5 -10.20 -7.32 -18.71
C PRO A 5 -9.96 -6.64 -17.35
N LEU A 6 -9.07 -7.19 -16.54
CA LEU A 6 -8.69 -6.69 -15.24
C LEU A 6 -7.30 -6.08 -15.32
N ALA A 7 -7.11 -4.89 -14.76
CA ALA A 7 -5.80 -4.26 -14.64
C ALA A 7 -5.44 -4.16 -13.15
N LEU A 8 -4.28 -4.70 -12.78
CA LEU A 8 -3.73 -4.64 -11.44
C LEU A 8 -2.62 -3.59 -11.37
N TYR A 9 -2.87 -2.50 -10.67
CA TYR A 9 -1.90 -1.43 -10.45
C TYR A 9 -1.03 -1.75 -9.24
N VAL A 10 0.28 -1.86 -9.44
CA VAL A 10 1.27 -2.17 -8.39
C VAL A 10 2.36 -1.10 -8.29
N ASP A 11 3.01 -1.01 -7.15
CA ASP A 11 4.22 -0.21 -7.01
C ASP A 11 5.40 -0.87 -7.72
N ASN A 12 6.44 -0.09 -8.03
CA ASN A 12 7.55 -0.52 -8.88
C ASN A 12 8.65 -1.28 -8.12
N LEU A 13 8.28 -2.01 -7.07
CA LEU A 13 9.21 -2.83 -6.32
C LEU A 13 9.51 -4.10 -7.12
N LYS A 14 10.78 -4.53 -7.16
CA LYS A 14 11.23 -5.68 -7.97
C LYS A 14 10.53 -7.00 -7.62
N CYS A 15 10.00 -7.14 -6.40
CA CYS A 15 9.22 -8.33 -6.03
C CYS A 15 7.78 -8.30 -6.56
N HIS A 16 7.27 -7.12 -6.93
CA HIS A 16 5.93 -6.95 -7.50
C HIS A 16 5.94 -6.90 -9.03
N VAL A 17 7.07 -6.50 -9.63
CA VAL A 17 7.23 -6.37 -11.08
C VAL A 17 8.40 -7.23 -11.53
N ASN A 18 8.09 -8.47 -11.91
CA ASN A 18 9.02 -9.40 -12.55
C ASN A 18 8.29 -10.27 -13.58
N THR A 19 9.08 -10.91 -14.45
CA THR A 19 8.56 -11.70 -15.57
C THR A 19 7.61 -12.83 -15.11
N GLU A 20 7.91 -13.50 -14.00
CA GLU A 20 7.08 -14.56 -13.44
C GLU A 20 5.69 -14.02 -13.03
N SER A 21 5.65 -12.86 -12.37
CA SER A 21 4.39 -12.22 -11.96
C SER A 21 3.56 -11.72 -13.15
N GLU A 22 4.21 -11.20 -14.19
CA GLU A 22 3.54 -10.75 -15.42
C GLU A 22 2.91 -11.93 -16.17
N GLU A 23 3.66 -13.01 -16.36
CA GLU A 23 3.18 -14.24 -17.02
C GLU A 23 2.04 -14.89 -16.22
N ALA A 24 2.18 -14.95 -14.89
CA ALA A 24 1.15 -15.49 -14.01
C ALA A 24 -0.15 -14.69 -14.10
N LEU A 25 -0.09 -13.35 -14.10
CA LEU A 25 -1.31 -12.53 -14.21
C LEU A 25 -1.91 -12.56 -15.61
N ALA A 26 -1.08 -12.58 -16.66
CA ALA A 26 -1.53 -12.72 -18.03
C ALA A 26 -2.27 -14.05 -18.28
N ALA A 27 -1.81 -15.14 -17.68
CA ALA A 27 -2.50 -16.44 -17.74
C ALA A 27 -3.92 -16.39 -17.11
N TRP A 28 -4.17 -15.44 -16.22
CA TRP A 28 -5.47 -15.19 -15.59
C TRP A 28 -6.26 -14.08 -16.31
N GLY A 29 -5.76 -13.56 -17.43
CA GLY A 29 -6.38 -12.47 -18.18
C GLY A 29 -6.29 -11.11 -17.47
N THR A 30 -5.29 -10.94 -16.60
CA THR A 30 -5.06 -9.71 -15.84
C THR A 30 -3.80 -9.01 -16.35
N GLU A 31 -3.91 -7.73 -16.64
CA GLU A 31 -2.79 -6.86 -16.98
C GLU A 31 -2.09 -6.38 -15.70
N LEU A 32 -0.77 -6.55 -15.60
CA LEU A 32 0.04 -5.95 -14.54
C LEU A 32 0.49 -4.56 -14.97
N VAL A 33 0.09 -3.53 -14.24
CA VAL A 33 0.42 -2.14 -14.56
C VAL A 33 1.31 -1.54 -13.45
N PRO A 34 2.63 -1.43 -13.68
CA PRO A 34 3.52 -0.81 -12.71
C PRO A 34 3.35 0.71 -12.69
N LEU A 35 3.23 1.28 -11.49
CA LEU A 35 3.22 2.73 -11.31
C LEU A 35 4.60 3.34 -11.59
N PRO A 36 4.66 4.62 -12.01
CA PRO A 36 5.92 5.34 -12.10
C PRO A 36 6.74 5.26 -10.80
N LYS A 37 8.06 5.34 -10.92
CA LYS A 37 8.94 5.27 -9.73
C LYS A 37 8.64 6.45 -8.79
N ASN A 38 8.62 6.17 -7.49
CA ASN A 38 8.43 7.14 -6.42
C ASN A 38 7.07 7.86 -6.41
N THR A 39 6.05 7.30 -7.07
CA THR A 39 4.70 7.90 -7.09
C THR A 39 3.70 7.15 -6.22
N THR A 40 4.12 6.16 -5.43
CA THR A 40 3.21 5.33 -4.62
C THR A 40 2.35 6.17 -3.67
N SER A 41 2.96 7.15 -3.01
CA SER A 41 2.28 8.08 -2.09
C SER A 41 1.28 9.04 -2.74
N VAL A 42 1.17 9.05 -4.08
CA VAL A 42 0.29 9.94 -4.85
C VAL A 42 -0.67 9.17 -5.74
N LEU A 43 -0.20 8.10 -6.39
CA LEU A 43 -0.95 7.36 -7.40
C LEU A 43 -1.51 6.04 -6.88
N GLN A 44 -0.96 5.46 -5.81
CA GLN A 44 -1.46 4.19 -5.28
C GLN A 44 -2.65 4.47 -4.34
N PRO A 45 -3.87 4.01 -4.67
CA PRO A 45 -5.05 4.29 -3.85
C PRO A 45 -4.94 3.72 -2.44
N LEU A 46 -4.22 2.60 -2.27
CA LEU A 46 -3.95 2.01 -0.96
C LEU A 46 -3.15 2.97 -0.07
N ASP A 47 -2.09 3.59 -0.61
CA ASP A 47 -1.26 4.51 0.16
C ASP A 47 -1.99 5.82 0.48
N VAL A 48 -2.63 6.42 -0.53
CA VAL A 48 -3.32 7.71 -0.38
C VAL A 48 -4.60 7.59 0.44
N GLY A 49 -5.43 6.59 0.12
CA GLY A 49 -6.77 6.46 0.66
C GLY A 49 -6.84 5.69 1.98
N VAL A 50 -5.91 4.77 2.23
CA VAL A 50 -5.97 3.90 3.42
C VAL A 50 -4.78 4.15 4.34
N MET A 51 -3.56 3.99 3.83
CA MET A 51 -2.36 4.03 4.66
C MET A 51 -2.08 5.43 5.23
N GLY A 52 -2.26 6.49 4.44
CA GLY A 52 -2.12 7.88 4.88
C GLY A 52 -3.02 8.22 6.07
N PRO A 53 -4.36 8.08 5.96
CA PRO A 53 -5.29 8.29 7.06
C PRO A 53 -5.02 7.36 8.26
N PHE A 54 -4.68 6.10 8.02
CA PHE A 54 -4.34 5.15 9.08
C PHE A 54 -3.11 5.61 9.88
N LYS A 55 -2.02 5.98 9.20
CA LYS A 55 -0.81 6.54 9.82
C LYS A 55 -1.12 7.80 10.62
N GLN A 56 -1.98 8.70 10.12
CA GLN A 56 -2.42 9.89 10.85
C GLN A 56 -3.16 9.54 12.15
N LYS A 57 -4.06 8.55 12.11
CA LYS A 57 -4.79 8.12 13.30
C LYS A 57 -3.85 7.54 14.36
N LEU A 58 -2.88 6.72 13.97
CA LEU A 58 -1.86 6.20 14.87
C LEU A 58 -1.05 7.32 15.55
N ARG A 59 -0.66 8.36 14.79
CA ARG A 59 0.04 9.53 15.33
C ARG A 59 -0.83 10.29 16.34
N ALA A 60 -2.11 10.48 16.05
CA ALA A 60 -3.04 11.11 16.98
C ALA A 60 -3.23 10.30 18.27
N CYS A 61 -3.39 8.97 18.16
CA CYS A 61 -3.49 8.08 19.31
C CYS A 61 -2.23 8.11 20.19
N ARG A 62 -1.04 8.13 19.55
CA ARG A 62 0.24 8.28 20.25
C ARG A 62 0.29 9.59 21.02
N LEU A 63 -0.02 10.71 20.36
CA LEU A 63 -0.02 12.02 21.00
C LEU A 63 -0.99 12.07 22.19
N SER A 64 -2.22 11.57 22.01
CA SER A 64 -3.22 11.51 23.08
C SER A 64 -2.74 10.69 24.28
N SER A 65 -2.03 9.59 24.05
CA SER A 65 -1.49 8.74 25.12
C SER A 65 -0.39 9.44 25.91
N MET A 66 0.50 10.14 25.21
CA MET A 66 1.57 10.94 25.83
C MET A 66 1.01 12.07 26.68
N LEU A 67 0.01 12.80 26.17
CA LEU A 67 -0.65 13.87 26.91
C LEU A 67 -1.42 13.34 28.14
N SER A 68 -1.90 12.10 28.09
CA SER A 68 -2.63 11.47 29.20
C SER A 68 -1.71 10.82 30.25
N GLY A 69 -0.38 10.95 30.13
CA GLY A 69 0.57 10.36 31.07
C GLY A 69 0.60 8.82 31.09
N ARG A 70 -0.01 8.16 30.10
CA ARG A 70 0.03 6.69 29.97
C ARG A 70 1.28 6.29 29.19
N ALA A 71 2.09 5.40 29.76
CA ALA A 71 3.20 4.79 29.04
C ALA A 71 2.66 4.14 27.75
N ALA A 72 3.06 4.68 26.60
CA ALA A 72 2.51 4.30 25.31
C ALA A 72 2.95 2.88 24.93
N THR A 73 2.08 1.89 25.10
CA THR A 73 2.23 0.54 24.51
C THR A 73 1.97 0.52 23.00
N CYS A 74 1.58 1.65 22.40
CA CYS A 74 1.40 1.79 20.96
C CYS A 74 2.77 1.96 20.27
N LEU A 75 3.39 0.81 19.97
CA LEU A 75 4.57 0.70 19.11
C LEU A 75 4.20 1.22 17.71
N TYR A 76 4.42 2.51 17.46
CA TYR A 76 4.61 3.00 16.10
C TYR A 76 5.97 2.46 15.67
N VAL A 77 5.96 1.22 15.22
CA VAL A 77 6.96 0.79 14.26
C VAL A 77 6.71 1.68 13.05
N SER A 78 7.74 2.33 12.53
CA SER A 78 7.63 3.06 11.27
C SER A 78 7.21 2.04 10.22
N VAL A 79 5.91 1.90 9.96
CA VAL A 79 5.40 1.07 8.86
C VAL A 79 5.71 1.86 7.61
N CYS A 80 6.84 1.51 6.99
CA CYS A 80 7.43 2.10 5.79
C CYS A 80 7.77 3.58 5.93
#